data_AF-A0A226E9L6-F1
#
_entry.id   AF-A0A226E9L6-F1
#
_cell.length_a   1.000
_cell.length_b   1.000
_cell.length_c   1.000
_cell.angle_alpha   90.00
_cell.angle_beta   90.00
_cell.angle_gamma   90.00
#
_symmetry.space_group_name_H-M   'P 1'
#
loop_
_entity.id
_entity.type
_entity.pdbx_description
1 polymer ?
#
loop_
_entity_poly.entity_id
_entity_poly.type
_entity_poly.pdbx_seq_one_letter_code
_entity_poly.pdbx_strand_id
1 'polypeptide(L)'
;MGVTPLLLKAMDNCTHYFRYLFTAPVVWDVAKQCAVPTMTDQNLCNKRNDPDITGILLNCAVLLLGVSPFFTSIFGALILQIDPIGQTKKYLISQHTYSKLSMKFWWLPLTLSETLFICEAFRFLANMICMCTLTGILFIERISHLQNYAGYLASRRRKVVENYLIQYRYLEIILASSSEFVAPAVSILKFVAFLAFVTLNFITLKMSHAIPMPLFLIFPSMAVACGIAIHVLLRISIAVYENSRKVLDKWSLILARIRDKRYSRRRLRGKTQVKFAIKYFAD
;
A
#
# COMPACT_ATOMS: atom_id res chain seq x y z
N MET A 1 -11.03 0.46 -27.27
CA MET A 1 -9.67 0.16 -26.79
C MET A 1 -9.75 -0.92 -25.71
N GLY A 2 -9.49 -2.17 -26.10
CA GLY A 2 -9.60 -3.34 -25.22
C GLY A 2 -8.30 -3.58 -24.46
N VAL A 3 -8.15 -2.96 -23.30
CA VAL A 3 -7.05 -3.24 -22.34
C VAL A 3 -7.39 -4.45 -21.45
N THR A 4 -8.63 -4.93 -21.51
CA THR A 4 -9.17 -6.02 -20.70
C THR A 4 -8.45 -7.37 -20.83
N PRO A 5 -8.10 -7.89 -22.03
CA PRO A 5 -7.54 -9.25 -22.12
C PRO A 5 -6.10 -9.33 -21.63
N LEU A 6 -5.30 -8.27 -21.83
CA LEU A 6 -3.92 -8.21 -21.34
C LEU A 6 -3.85 -8.02 -19.83
N LEU A 7 -4.75 -7.20 -19.25
CA LEU A 7 -4.86 -7.03 -17.81
C LEU A 7 -5.33 -8.32 -17.12
N LEU A 8 -6.37 -8.98 -17.66
CA LEU A 8 -6.86 -10.26 -17.16
C LEU A 8 -5.76 -11.34 -17.24
N LYS A 9 -5.03 -11.41 -18.35
CA LYS A 9 -3.90 -12.33 -18.49
C LYS A 9 -2.74 -12.00 -17.55
N ALA A 10 -2.49 -10.72 -17.26
CA ALA A 10 -1.50 -10.31 -16.27
C ALA A 10 -1.95 -10.66 -14.84
N MET A 11 -3.24 -10.57 -14.54
CA MET A 11 -3.82 -11.02 -13.26
C MET A 11 -3.79 -12.54 -13.12
N ASP A 12 -4.09 -13.29 -14.18
CA ASP A 12 -3.98 -14.76 -14.20
C ASP A 12 -2.52 -15.19 -14.05
N ASN A 13 -1.58 -14.52 -14.74
CA ASN A 13 -0.15 -14.78 -14.59
C ASN A 13 0.33 -14.41 -13.18
N CYS A 14 -0.10 -13.28 -12.62
CA CYS A 14 0.15 -12.95 -11.23
C CYS A 14 -0.37 -14.06 -10.32
N THR A 15 -1.61 -14.50 -10.50
CA THR A 15 -2.21 -15.60 -9.72
C THR A 15 -1.41 -16.89 -9.85
N HIS A 16 -0.89 -17.19 -11.05
CA HIS A 16 -0.06 -18.34 -11.33
C HIS A 16 1.33 -18.25 -10.66
N TYR A 17 1.98 -17.09 -10.68
CA TYR A 17 3.25 -16.85 -9.97
C TYR A 17 3.05 -16.83 -8.45
N PHE A 18 1.95 -16.24 -7.98
CA PHE A 18 1.53 -16.28 -6.58
C PHE A 18 1.26 -17.71 -6.14
N ARG A 19 0.77 -18.62 -6.99
CA ARG A 19 0.60 -20.04 -6.66
C ARG A 19 1.91 -20.75 -6.28
N TYR A 20 3.05 -20.30 -6.79
CA TYR A 20 4.38 -20.82 -6.42
C TYR A 20 5.03 -20.06 -5.25
N LEU A 21 4.70 -18.78 -5.06
CA LEU A 21 5.16 -17.96 -3.94
C LEU A 21 4.32 -18.16 -2.64
N PHE A 22 3.07 -18.59 -2.78
CA PHE A 22 2.10 -18.78 -1.69
C PHE A 22 1.68 -20.24 -1.58
N THR A 23 2.26 -20.93 -0.60
CA THR A 23 1.66 -22.11 0.05
C THR A 23 1.02 -21.71 1.39
N ALA A 24 0.28 -20.59 1.42
CA ALA A 24 -0.73 -20.35 2.45
C ALA A 24 -2.10 -20.45 1.77
N PRO A 25 -3.08 -21.06 2.42
CA PRO A 25 -4.06 -21.84 1.70
C PRO A 25 -5.32 -20.98 1.62
N VAL A 26 -5.30 -20.00 0.72
CA VAL A 26 -6.50 -19.23 0.39
C VAL A 26 -7.09 -19.85 -0.86
N VAL A 27 -8.18 -20.60 -0.69
CA VAL A 27 -8.92 -21.20 -1.80
C VAL A 27 -9.97 -20.17 -2.21
N TRP A 28 -9.90 -19.72 -3.47
CA TRP A 28 -10.96 -18.89 -4.03
C TRP A 28 -12.24 -19.73 -4.13
N ASP A 29 -13.23 -19.40 -3.32
CA ASP A 29 -14.55 -20.05 -3.36
C ASP A 29 -15.35 -19.40 -4.49
N VAL A 30 -15.43 -20.11 -5.62
CA VAL A 30 -16.12 -19.66 -6.83
C VAL A 30 -17.60 -19.39 -6.57
N ALA A 31 -18.24 -20.16 -5.67
CA ALA A 31 -19.65 -20.00 -5.37
C ALA A 31 -19.94 -18.73 -4.55
N LYS A 32 -19.00 -18.33 -3.69
CA LYS A 32 -19.12 -17.14 -2.84
C LYS A 32 -18.42 -15.90 -3.38
N GLN A 33 -17.65 -16.07 -4.46
CA GLN A 33 -16.75 -15.05 -5.01
C GLN A 33 -15.88 -14.39 -3.93
N CYS A 34 -15.39 -15.19 -2.99
CA CYS A 34 -14.56 -14.72 -1.91
C CYS A 34 -13.40 -15.67 -1.65
N ALA A 35 -12.30 -15.12 -1.12
CA ALA A 35 -11.13 -15.88 -0.76
C ALA A 35 -11.37 -16.54 0.61
N VAL A 36 -11.41 -17.88 0.67
CA VAL A 36 -11.67 -18.62 1.91
C VAL A 36 -10.37 -19.24 2.43
N PRO A 37 -9.96 -18.96 3.67
CA PRO A 37 -8.80 -19.61 4.28
C PRO A 37 -9.10 -21.10 4.54
N THR A 38 -8.14 -21.97 4.23
CA THR A 38 -8.28 -23.42 4.37
C THR A 38 -8.24 -23.79 5.85
N MET A 39 -9.09 -24.75 6.26
CA MET A 39 -9.60 -24.96 7.63
C MET A 39 -8.58 -25.14 8.77
N THR A 40 -7.27 -25.18 8.52
CA THR A 40 -6.25 -25.28 9.59
C THR A 40 -6.07 -23.98 10.40
N ASP A 41 -6.59 -22.85 9.92
CA ASP A 41 -6.44 -21.52 10.57
C ASP A 41 -7.69 -21.01 11.32
N GLN A 42 -8.76 -21.79 11.47
CA GLN A 42 -9.97 -21.34 12.20
C GLN A 42 -9.67 -20.90 13.65
N ASN A 43 -8.67 -21.50 14.31
CA ASN A 43 -8.24 -21.11 15.65
C ASN A 43 -7.47 -19.78 15.71
N LEU A 44 -6.88 -19.33 14.59
CA LEU A 44 -6.25 -18.02 14.48
C LEU A 44 -7.28 -16.91 14.22
N CYS A 45 -8.34 -17.21 13.45
CA CYS A 45 -9.48 -16.30 13.29
C CYS A 45 -10.28 -16.12 14.58
N ASN A 46 -10.48 -17.18 15.38
CA ASN A 46 -11.26 -17.11 16.62
C ASN A 46 -10.57 -16.30 17.74
N LYS A 47 -9.28 -15.98 17.60
CA LYS A 47 -8.52 -15.21 18.60
C LYS A 47 -8.44 -13.71 18.29
N ARG A 48 -9.04 -13.25 17.18
CA ARG A 48 -8.95 -11.87 16.71
C ARG A 48 -10.32 -11.18 16.81
N ASN A 49 -10.84 -11.05 18.03
CA ASN A 49 -12.04 -10.23 18.29
C ASN A 49 -11.76 -8.72 18.25
N ASP A 50 -10.49 -8.33 18.10
CA ASP A 50 -10.14 -6.91 17.93
C ASP A 50 -10.55 -6.47 16.52
N PRO A 51 -11.29 -5.35 16.39
CA PRO A 51 -11.67 -4.83 15.09
C PRO A 51 -10.41 -4.57 14.25
N ASP A 52 -10.46 -4.88 12.95
CA ASP A 52 -9.36 -4.57 12.02
C ASP A 52 -9.33 -3.07 11.71
N ILE A 53 -8.85 -2.29 12.70
CA ILE A 53 -8.72 -0.84 12.63
C ILE A 53 -7.88 -0.44 11.41
N THR A 54 -6.87 -1.25 11.04
CA THR A 54 -6.00 -0.93 9.91
C THR A 54 -6.74 -1.05 8.59
N GLY A 55 -7.51 -2.13 8.40
CA GLY A 55 -8.37 -2.32 7.24
C GLY A 55 -9.44 -1.23 7.11
N ILE A 56 -10.09 -0.86 8.23
CA ILE A 56 -11.09 0.22 8.25
C ILE A 56 -10.46 1.54 7.84
N LEU A 57 -9.33 1.92 8.46
CA LEU A 57 -8.61 3.16 8.14
C LEU A 57 -8.16 3.21 6.68
N LEU A 58 -7.64 2.09 6.15
CA LEU A 58 -7.23 1.99 4.75
C LEU A 58 -8.41 2.19 3.80
N ASN A 59 -9.54 1.53 4.05
CA ASN A 59 -10.75 1.69 3.24
C ASN A 59 -11.28 3.13 3.29
N CYS A 60 -11.26 3.78 4.46
CA CYS A 60 -11.61 5.19 4.59
C CYS A 60 -10.69 6.08 3.74
N ALA A 61 -9.38 5.87 3.79
CA ALA A 61 -8.42 6.65 3.00
C ALA A 61 -8.62 6.45 1.49
N VAL A 62 -8.83 5.21 1.04
CA VAL A 62 -9.07 4.88 -0.38
C VAL A 62 -10.39 5.47 -0.87
N LEU A 63 -11.45 5.43 -0.05
CA LEU A 63 -12.73 6.03 -0.39
C LEU A 63 -12.62 7.56 -0.50
N LEU A 64 -11.93 8.22 0.42
CA LEU A 64 -11.68 9.66 0.36
C LEU A 64 -10.88 10.02 -0.91
N LEU A 65 -9.84 9.26 -1.24
CA LEU A 65 -9.06 9.44 -2.47
C LEU A 65 -9.87 9.17 -3.73
N GLY A 66 -10.79 8.21 -3.72
CA GLY A 66 -11.64 7.88 -4.87
C GLY A 66 -12.74 8.92 -5.13
N VAL A 67 -13.29 9.52 -4.07
CA VAL A 67 -14.37 10.52 -4.17
C VAL A 67 -13.82 11.91 -4.50
N SER A 68 -12.65 12.27 -3.96
CA SER A 68 -12.03 13.58 -4.14
C SER A 68 -11.88 14.06 -5.59
N PRO A 69 -11.41 13.25 -6.58
CA PRO A 69 -11.24 13.73 -7.94
C PRO A 69 -12.57 14.18 -8.58
N PHE A 70 -13.69 13.52 -8.28
CA PHE A 70 -15.00 13.93 -8.79
C PHE A 70 -15.41 15.30 -8.26
N PHE A 71 -15.19 15.55 -6.97
CA PHE A 71 -15.45 16.86 -6.38
C PHE A 71 -14.53 17.94 -6.96
N THR A 72 -13.24 17.67 -7.11
CA THR A 72 -12.31 18.64 -7.71
C THR A 72 -12.66 18.95 -9.16
N SER A 73 -13.08 17.95 -9.93
CA SER A 73 -13.42 18.13 -11.34
C SER A 73 -14.75 18.86 -11.52
N ILE A 74 -15.79 18.48 -10.76
CA ILE A 74 -17.10 19.14 -10.87
C ILE A 74 -17.02 20.58 -10.37
N PHE A 75 -16.50 20.81 -9.16
CA PHE A 75 -16.50 22.14 -8.57
C PHE A 75 -15.36 23.01 -9.12
N GLY A 76 -14.16 22.45 -9.29
CA GLY A 76 -12.99 23.19 -9.74
C GLY A 76 -13.03 23.55 -11.22
N ALA A 77 -13.23 22.54 -12.09
CA ALA A 77 -13.17 22.76 -13.53
C ALA A 77 -14.48 23.33 -14.09
N LEU A 78 -15.65 22.73 -13.77
CA LEU A 78 -16.90 23.16 -14.41
C LEU A 78 -17.46 24.45 -13.82
N ILE A 79 -17.47 24.59 -12.49
CA ILE A 79 -18.13 25.73 -11.84
C ILE A 79 -17.19 26.93 -11.73
N LEU A 80 -15.96 26.71 -11.28
CA LEU A 80 -15.07 27.81 -10.90
C LEU A 80 -14.04 28.21 -11.96
N GLN A 81 -13.85 27.37 -12.99
CA GLN A 81 -12.87 27.60 -14.07
C GLN A 81 -11.46 27.91 -13.52
N ILE A 82 -11.07 27.22 -12.44
CA ILE A 82 -9.74 27.34 -11.81
C ILE A 82 -8.70 26.51 -12.58
N ASP A 83 -9.15 25.65 -13.48
CA ASP A 83 -8.30 24.85 -14.36
C ASP A 83 -7.39 25.74 -15.23
N PRO A 84 -6.16 25.29 -15.56
CA PRO A 84 -5.26 26.02 -16.45
C PRO A 84 -5.90 26.33 -17.81
N ILE A 85 -6.80 25.46 -18.28
CA ILE A 85 -7.55 25.65 -19.53
C ILE A 85 -8.57 26.81 -19.35
N GLY A 86 -9.29 26.86 -18.24
CA GLY A 86 -10.15 27.97 -17.85
C GLY A 86 -9.39 29.30 -17.73
N GLN A 87 -8.20 29.30 -17.13
CA GLN A 87 -7.36 30.50 -17.02
C GLN A 87 -6.80 30.94 -18.37
N THR A 88 -6.26 30.02 -19.18
CA THR A 88 -5.77 30.34 -20.52
C THR A 88 -6.89 30.88 -21.40
N LYS A 89 -8.09 30.31 -21.31
CA LYS A 89 -9.30 30.84 -21.96
C LYS A 89 -9.63 32.27 -21.49
N LYS A 90 -9.52 32.57 -20.19
CA LYS A 90 -9.79 33.90 -19.65
C LYS A 90 -8.79 34.95 -20.13
N TYR A 91 -7.52 34.60 -20.29
CA TYR A 91 -6.46 35.56 -20.61
C TYR A 91 -6.09 35.64 -22.10
N LEU A 92 -6.18 34.54 -22.87
CA LEU A 92 -5.80 34.54 -24.29
C LEU A 92 -6.94 34.88 -25.25
N ILE A 93 -8.20 34.58 -24.91
CA ILE A 93 -9.31 34.67 -25.87
C ILE A 93 -10.14 35.90 -25.58
N SER A 94 -10.20 36.81 -26.57
CA SER A 94 -11.11 37.97 -26.51
C SER A 94 -12.55 37.52 -26.26
N GLN A 95 -13.20 38.16 -25.29
CA GLN A 95 -14.55 37.84 -24.82
C GLN A 95 -15.59 37.77 -25.96
N HIS A 96 -15.35 38.50 -27.05
CA HIS A 96 -16.25 38.54 -28.21
C HIS A 96 -16.21 37.25 -29.06
N THR A 97 -15.06 36.61 -29.19
CA THR A 97 -14.91 35.36 -29.97
C THR A 97 -15.52 34.16 -29.25
N TYR A 98 -15.62 34.23 -27.92
CA TYR A 98 -16.08 33.14 -27.07
C TYR A 98 -17.59 32.86 -27.14
N SER A 99 -18.41 33.84 -27.54
CA SER A 99 -19.88 33.66 -27.59
C SER A 99 -20.31 32.64 -28.65
N LYS A 100 -19.45 32.32 -29.63
CA LYS A 100 -19.75 31.34 -30.67
C LYS A 100 -19.85 29.92 -30.08
N LEU A 101 -21.02 29.31 -30.21
CA LEU A 101 -21.34 27.95 -29.73
C LEU A 101 -20.30 26.90 -30.18
N SER A 102 -19.78 27.05 -31.41
CA SER A 102 -18.75 26.18 -31.97
C SER A 102 -17.48 26.11 -31.12
N MET A 103 -17.01 27.24 -30.57
CA MET A 103 -15.81 27.25 -29.74
C MET A 103 -16.03 26.52 -28.41
N LYS A 104 -17.23 26.62 -27.80
CA LYS A 104 -17.54 25.90 -26.56
C LYS A 104 -17.43 24.38 -26.72
N PHE A 105 -17.82 23.85 -27.88
CA PHE A 105 -17.74 22.41 -28.16
C PHE A 105 -16.28 21.92 -28.22
N TRP A 106 -15.36 22.73 -28.73
CA TRP A 106 -13.92 22.39 -28.79
C TRP A 106 -13.22 22.39 -27.43
N TRP A 107 -13.66 23.22 -26.47
CA TRP A 107 -13.05 23.28 -25.14
C TRP A 107 -13.52 22.18 -24.18
N LEU A 108 -14.72 21.63 -24.41
CA LEU A 108 -15.27 20.54 -23.60
C LEU A 108 -14.36 19.29 -23.53
N PRO A 109 -13.86 18.73 -24.66
CA PRO A 109 -12.98 17.55 -24.60
C PRO A 109 -11.65 17.82 -23.90
N LEU A 110 -11.11 19.04 -24.01
CA LEU A 110 -9.90 19.45 -23.31
C LEU A 110 -10.12 19.44 -21.78
N THR A 111 -11.22 20.04 -21.33
CA THR A 111 -11.61 20.05 -19.90
C THR A 111 -11.86 18.63 -19.36
N LEU A 112 -12.51 17.78 -20.17
CA LEU A 112 -12.73 16.37 -19.84
C LEU A 112 -11.42 15.58 -19.76
N SER A 113 -10.45 15.86 -20.65
CA SER A 113 -9.15 15.18 -20.64
C SER A 113 -8.34 15.49 -19.37
N GLU A 114 -8.39 16.72 -18.88
CA GLU A 114 -7.75 17.11 -17.61
C GLU A 114 -8.42 16.41 -16.42
N THR A 115 -9.75 16.35 -16.41
CA THR A 115 -10.51 15.61 -15.39
C THR A 115 -10.12 14.13 -15.35
N LEU A 116 -10.00 13.49 -16.52
CA LEU A 116 -9.57 12.09 -16.60
C LEU A 116 -8.15 11.90 -16.06
N PHE A 117 -7.24 12.82 -16.36
CA PHE A 117 -5.87 12.77 -15.85
C PHE A 117 -5.84 12.86 -14.31
N ILE A 118 -6.61 13.77 -13.73
CA ILE A 118 -6.71 13.92 -12.26
C ILE A 118 -7.30 12.65 -11.64
N CYS A 119 -8.42 12.14 -12.16
CA CYS A 119 -9.00 10.87 -11.70
C CYS A 119 -7.97 9.74 -11.72
N GLU A 120 -7.15 9.68 -12.77
CA GLU A 120 -6.20 8.59 -12.93
C GLU A 120 -4.98 8.72 -12.01
N ALA A 121 -4.53 9.93 -11.73
CA ALA A 121 -3.50 10.19 -10.72
C ALA A 121 -3.96 9.75 -9.33
N PHE A 122 -5.19 10.09 -8.93
CA PHE A 122 -5.75 9.67 -7.64
C PHE A 122 -5.94 8.16 -7.55
N ARG A 123 -6.42 7.51 -8.62
CA ARG A 123 -6.53 6.05 -8.67
C ARG A 123 -5.17 5.36 -8.56
N PHE A 124 -4.17 5.87 -9.25
CA PHE A 124 -2.79 5.36 -9.15
C PHE A 124 -2.27 5.49 -7.71
N LEU A 125 -2.48 6.63 -7.06
CA LEU A 125 -2.01 6.89 -5.70
C LEU A 125 -2.72 5.99 -4.68
N ALA A 126 -4.03 5.79 -4.80
CA ALA A 126 -4.79 4.86 -3.99
C ALA A 126 -4.30 3.41 -4.18
N ASN A 127 -4.08 2.97 -5.42
CA ASN A 127 -3.54 1.65 -5.71
C ASN A 127 -2.14 1.44 -5.13
N MET A 128 -1.28 2.46 -5.19
CA MET A 128 0.06 2.40 -4.59
C MET A 128 -0.02 2.21 -3.07
N ILE A 129 -0.92 2.93 -2.38
CA ILE A 129 -1.16 2.75 -0.94
C ILE A 129 -1.68 1.33 -0.67
N CYS A 130 -2.68 0.85 -1.41
CA CYS A 130 -3.22 -0.50 -1.26
C CYS A 130 -2.16 -1.59 -1.48
N MET A 131 -1.35 -1.49 -2.53
CA MET A 131 -0.31 -2.48 -2.82
C MET A 131 0.77 -2.50 -1.75
N CYS A 132 1.22 -1.33 -1.28
CA CYS A 132 2.22 -1.25 -0.20
C CYS A 132 1.69 -1.86 1.11
N THR A 133 0.44 -1.55 1.46
CA THR A 133 -0.19 -2.04 2.70
C THR A 133 -0.46 -3.54 2.64
N LEU A 134 -1.03 -4.04 1.53
CA LEU A 134 -1.26 -5.46 1.32
C LEU A 134 0.05 -6.25 1.38
N THR A 135 1.08 -5.77 0.69
CA THR A 135 2.41 -6.39 0.70
C THR A 135 2.97 -6.48 2.13
N GLY A 136 2.85 -5.40 2.91
CA GLY A 136 3.31 -5.39 4.29
C GLY A 136 2.51 -6.33 5.21
N ILE A 137 1.19 -6.42 5.05
CA ILE A 137 0.34 -7.36 5.80
C ILE A 137 0.74 -8.81 5.49
N LEU A 138 0.92 -9.13 4.21
CA LEU A 138 1.36 -10.47 3.79
C LEU A 138 2.72 -10.82 4.38
N PHE A 139 3.66 -9.87 4.45
CA PHE A 139 4.93 -10.09 5.15
C PHE A 139 4.73 -10.36 6.64
N ILE A 140 3.90 -9.57 7.33
CA ILE A 140 3.61 -9.76 8.75
C ILE A 140 3.03 -11.16 9.00
N GLU A 141 2.08 -11.60 8.17
CA GLU A 141 1.47 -12.94 8.29
C GLU A 141 2.50 -14.05 8.11
N ARG A 142 3.36 -13.95 7.09
CA ARG A 142 4.43 -14.93 6.86
C ARG A 142 5.44 -14.98 7.98
N ILE A 143 5.85 -13.82 8.50
CA ILE A 143 6.77 -13.73 9.64
C ILE A 143 6.11 -14.32 10.89
N SER A 144 4.83 -14.05 11.13
CA SER A 144 4.07 -14.58 12.28
C SER A 144 3.90 -16.09 12.19
N HIS A 145 3.58 -16.61 11.01
CA HIS A 145 3.54 -18.05 10.76
C HIS A 145 4.90 -18.68 11.05
N LEU A 146 5.98 -18.13 10.51
CA LEU A 146 7.34 -18.60 10.76
C LEU A 146 7.69 -18.58 12.26
N GLN A 147 7.25 -17.55 12.98
CA GLN A 147 7.45 -17.41 14.43
C GLN A 147 6.72 -18.50 15.22
N ASN A 148 5.49 -18.84 14.86
CA ASN A 148 4.71 -19.90 15.51
C ASN A 148 5.35 -21.28 15.25
N TYR A 149 5.89 -21.50 14.06
CA TYR A 149 6.62 -22.73 13.72
C TYR A 149 7.94 -22.89 14.49
N ALA A 150 8.56 -21.79 14.95
CA ALA A 150 9.80 -21.81 15.74
C ALA A 150 9.69 -22.66 17.01
N GLY A 151 8.55 -22.65 17.70
CA GLY A 151 8.32 -23.44 18.92
C GLY A 151 8.38 -24.94 18.66
N TYR A 152 7.79 -25.39 17.56
CA TYR A 152 7.77 -26.81 17.17
C TYR A 152 9.15 -27.35 16.77
N LEU A 153 10.06 -26.48 16.32
CA LEU A 153 11.40 -26.87 15.91
C LEU A 153 12.30 -27.26 17.07
N ALA A 154 12.03 -26.76 18.28
CA ALA A 154 12.81 -27.10 19.47
C ALA A 154 12.70 -28.60 19.84
N SER A 155 11.66 -29.32 19.38
CA SER A 155 11.41 -30.72 19.76
C SER A 155 11.60 -31.74 18.63
N ARG A 156 11.91 -31.32 17.40
CA ARG A 156 11.89 -32.22 16.21
C ARG A 156 13.26 -32.63 15.68
N ARG A 157 13.25 -33.73 14.90
CA ARG A 157 14.41 -34.31 14.19
C ARG A 157 15.04 -33.31 13.21
N ARG A 158 16.37 -33.43 13.01
CA ARG A 158 17.22 -32.58 12.14
C ARG A 158 16.63 -32.26 10.75
N LYS A 159 16.01 -33.25 10.08
CA LYS A 159 15.40 -33.06 8.74
C LYS A 159 14.30 -31.99 8.71
N VAL A 160 13.50 -31.86 9.78
CA VAL A 160 12.44 -30.84 9.85
C VAL A 160 13.03 -29.45 9.99
N VAL A 161 14.13 -29.33 10.75
CA VAL A 161 14.87 -28.08 10.92
C VAL A 161 15.47 -27.63 9.59
N GLU A 162 16.02 -28.55 8.80
CA GLU A 162 16.56 -28.23 7.47
C GLU A 162 15.48 -27.72 6.51
N ASN A 163 14.32 -28.39 6.43
CA ASN A 163 13.20 -27.94 5.58
C ASN A 163 12.70 -26.54 5.99
N TYR A 164 12.64 -26.26 7.29
CA TYR A 164 12.26 -24.94 7.78
C TYR A 164 13.30 -23.86 7.45
N LEU A 165 14.59 -24.15 7.61
CA LEU A 165 15.66 -23.23 7.23
C LEU A 165 15.64 -22.92 5.73
N ILE A 166 15.23 -23.89 4.90
CA ILE A 166 15.01 -23.70 3.46
C ILE A 166 13.83 -22.76 3.22
N GLN A 167 12.68 -22.97 3.86
CA GLN A 167 11.52 -22.07 3.75
C GLN A 167 11.84 -20.63 4.15
N TYR A 168 12.60 -20.45 5.24
CA TYR A 168 13.06 -19.13 5.63
C TYR A 168 13.99 -18.51 4.60
N ARG A 169 14.88 -19.31 3.99
CA ARG A 169 15.78 -18.79 2.95
C ARG A 169 15.00 -18.30 1.74
N TYR A 170 13.90 -18.96 1.37
CA TYR A 170 13.00 -18.44 0.35
C TYR A 170 12.36 -17.11 0.77
N LEU A 171 11.85 -17.03 2.00
CA LEU A 171 11.29 -15.77 2.52
C LEU A 171 12.34 -14.65 2.53
N GLU A 172 13.55 -14.92 3.00
CA GLU A 172 14.67 -13.98 3.02
C GLU A 172 15.02 -13.46 1.62
N ILE A 173 15.05 -14.34 0.61
CA ILE A 173 15.31 -13.96 -0.79
C ILE A 173 14.18 -13.07 -1.33
N ILE A 174 12.90 -13.44 -1.09
CA ILE A 174 11.74 -12.65 -1.51
C ILE A 174 11.74 -11.28 -0.81
N LEU A 175 12.10 -11.26 0.46
CA LEU A 175 12.14 -10.05 1.27
C LEU A 175 13.28 -9.12 0.82
N ALA A 176 14.45 -9.69 0.53
CA ALA A 176 15.57 -8.93 0.00
C ALA A 176 15.25 -8.33 -1.37
N SER A 177 14.71 -9.14 -2.30
CA SER A 177 14.36 -8.65 -3.64
C SER A 177 13.23 -7.61 -3.62
N SER A 178 12.22 -7.81 -2.76
CA SER A 178 11.14 -6.83 -2.61
C SER A 178 11.59 -5.58 -1.86
N SER A 179 12.54 -5.66 -0.94
CA SER A 179 12.98 -4.51 -0.16
C SER A 179 13.62 -3.42 -1.01
N GLU A 180 14.31 -3.79 -2.09
CA GLU A 180 14.90 -2.85 -3.05
C GLU A 180 13.84 -1.97 -3.74
N PHE A 181 12.62 -2.49 -3.90
CA PHE A 181 11.50 -1.77 -4.51
C PHE A 181 10.57 -1.12 -3.47
N VAL A 182 10.19 -1.88 -2.44
CA VAL A 182 9.20 -1.45 -1.44
C VAL A 182 9.75 -0.35 -0.55
N ALA A 183 11.02 -0.39 -0.15
CA ALA A 183 11.59 0.63 0.72
C ALA A 183 11.59 2.03 0.08
N PRO A 184 12.13 2.24 -1.14
CA PRO A 184 12.05 3.55 -1.79
C PRO A 184 10.61 3.94 -2.12
N ALA A 185 9.74 3.00 -2.55
CA ALA A 185 8.35 3.30 -2.82
C ALA A 185 7.60 3.82 -1.58
N VAL A 186 7.76 3.16 -0.43
CA VAL A 186 7.16 3.60 0.85
C VAL A 186 7.76 4.92 1.32
N SER A 187 9.07 5.13 1.15
CA SER A 187 9.73 6.39 1.51
C SER A 187 9.21 7.57 0.68
N ILE A 188 9.20 7.43 -0.65
CA ILE A 188 8.66 8.44 -1.57
C ILE A 188 7.19 8.69 -1.25
N LEU A 189 6.38 7.65 -1.04
CA LEU A 189 4.96 7.79 -0.74
C LEU A 189 4.73 8.54 0.57
N LYS A 190 5.51 8.25 1.63
CA LYS A 190 5.44 8.99 2.91
C LYS A 190 5.87 10.44 2.75
N PHE A 191 6.94 10.70 2.01
CA PHE A 191 7.43 12.05 1.76
C PHE A 191 6.43 12.89 0.98
N VAL A 192 5.88 12.36 -0.12
CA VAL A 192 4.84 13.02 -0.91
C VAL A 192 3.57 13.24 -0.07
N ALA A 193 3.14 12.24 0.70
CA ALA A 193 1.98 12.38 1.57
C ALA A 193 2.21 13.44 2.67
N PHE A 194 3.42 13.55 3.20
CA PHE A 194 3.78 14.57 4.20
C PHE A 194 3.77 15.98 3.60
N LEU A 195 4.38 16.17 2.43
CA LEU A 195 4.34 17.45 1.72
C LEU A 195 2.90 17.84 1.36
N ALA A 196 2.10 16.89 0.86
CA ALA A 196 0.68 17.09 0.59
C ALA A 196 -0.06 17.47 1.87
N PHE A 197 0.18 16.76 2.98
CA PHE A 197 -0.45 17.07 4.26
C PHE A 197 -0.17 18.50 4.73
N VAL A 198 1.09 18.94 4.69
CA VAL A 198 1.48 20.30 5.12
C VAL A 198 0.88 21.36 4.19
N THR A 199 0.95 21.16 2.88
CA THR A 199 0.41 22.11 1.90
C THR A 199 -1.11 22.23 1.96
N LEU A 200 -1.84 21.11 2.08
CA LEU A 200 -3.30 21.10 2.21
C LEU A 200 -3.75 21.80 3.51
N ASN A 201 -3.07 21.57 4.64
CA ASN A 201 -3.35 22.28 5.89
C ASN A 201 -3.06 23.78 5.76
N PHE A 202 -1.94 24.16 5.14
CA PHE A 202 -1.61 25.57 4.90
C PHE A 202 -2.65 26.26 4.03
N ILE A 203 -3.08 25.62 2.93
CA ILE A 203 -4.15 26.14 2.06
C ILE A 203 -5.44 26.32 2.85
N THR A 204 -5.81 25.32 3.67
CA THR A 204 -7.02 25.38 4.50
C THR A 204 -6.99 26.56 5.48
N LEU A 205 -5.85 26.81 6.12
CA LEU A 205 -5.72 27.91 7.09
C LEU A 205 -5.61 29.29 6.44
N LYS A 206 -4.86 29.40 5.33
CA LYS A 206 -4.51 30.70 4.74
C LYS A 206 -5.49 31.18 3.68
N MET A 207 -6.15 30.28 2.97
CA MET A 207 -7.02 30.60 1.82
C MET A 207 -8.51 30.41 2.11
N SER A 208 -8.91 30.36 3.38
CA SER A 208 -10.31 30.14 3.79
C SER A 208 -11.30 31.17 3.22
N HIS A 209 -10.86 32.41 3.03
CA HIS A 209 -11.68 33.48 2.46
C HIS A 209 -11.67 33.56 0.93
N ALA A 210 -10.67 32.94 0.29
CA ALA A 210 -10.49 32.99 -1.16
C ALA A 210 -11.12 31.81 -1.89
N ILE A 211 -11.21 30.65 -1.22
CA ILE A 211 -11.69 29.40 -1.82
C ILE A 211 -13.19 29.24 -1.53
N PRO A 212 -14.02 28.94 -2.55
CA PRO A 212 -15.44 28.69 -2.34
C PRO A 212 -15.67 27.41 -1.53
N MET A 213 -16.73 27.45 -0.72
CA MET A 213 -16.97 26.46 0.34
C MET A 213 -16.96 24.98 -0.09
N PRO A 214 -17.49 24.58 -1.26
CA PRO A 214 -17.43 23.17 -1.69
C PRO A 214 -16.02 22.66 -1.95
N LEU A 215 -15.15 23.49 -2.56
CA LEU A 215 -13.74 23.14 -2.75
C LEU A 215 -12.98 23.17 -1.43
N PHE A 216 -13.34 24.11 -0.54
CA PHE A 216 -12.69 24.25 0.75
C PHE A 216 -12.74 22.96 1.56
N LEU A 217 -13.84 22.19 1.52
CA LEU A 217 -13.99 20.91 2.24
C LEU A 217 -13.10 19.77 1.71
N ILE A 218 -12.60 19.87 0.47
CA ILE A 218 -11.73 18.84 -0.11
C ILE A 218 -10.34 18.89 0.52
N PHE A 219 -9.82 20.08 0.82
CA PHE A 219 -8.48 20.24 1.40
C PHE A 219 -8.31 19.55 2.77
N PRO A 220 -9.15 19.80 3.79
CA PRO A 220 -9.02 19.13 5.08
C PRO A 220 -9.34 17.64 4.98
N SER A 221 -10.28 17.21 4.13
CA SER A 221 -10.59 15.78 3.97
C SER A 221 -9.43 15.01 3.33
N MET A 222 -8.77 15.61 2.32
CA MET A 222 -7.54 15.07 1.73
C MET A 222 -6.36 15.08 2.70
N ALA A 223 -6.23 16.11 3.54
CA ALA A 223 -5.21 16.14 4.59
C ALA A 223 -5.43 14.98 5.58
N VAL A 224 -6.67 14.72 5.99
CA VAL A 224 -7.01 13.56 6.84
C VAL A 224 -6.64 12.25 6.13
N ALA A 225 -6.98 12.09 4.85
CA ALA A 225 -6.62 10.89 4.08
C ALA A 225 -5.09 10.67 4.01
N CYS A 226 -4.31 11.73 3.76
CA CYS A 226 -2.85 11.67 3.78
C CYS A 226 -2.31 11.29 5.17
N GLY A 227 -2.85 11.86 6.24
CA GLY A 227 -2.48 11.51 7.62
C GLY A 227 -2.76 10.04 7.95
N ILE A 228 -3.92 9.52 7.55
CA ILE A 228 -4.27 8.11 7.70
C ILE A 228 -3.29 7.22 6.93
N ALA A 229 -2.99 7.55 5.67
CA ALA A 229 -2.06 6.79 4.85
C ALA A 229 -0.65 6.73 5.47
N ILE A 230 -0.12 7.85 5.97
CA ILE A 230 1.17 7.92 6.67
C ILE A 230 1.14 7.00 7.91
N HIS A 231 0.10 7.12 8.73
CA HIS A 231 -0.02 6.34 9.97
C HIS A 231 -0.10 4.83 9.71
N VAL A 232 -0.90 4.40 8.73
CA VAL A 232 -1.04 2.98 8.35
C VAL A 232 0.29 2.43 7.81
N LEU A 233 0.93 3.13 6.88
CA LEU A 233 2.21 2.69 6.31
C LEU A 233 3.31 2.63 7.38
N LEU A 234 3.33 3.59 8.31
CA LEU A 234 4.27 3.59 9.42
C LEU A 234 4.04 2.40 10.36
N ARG A 235 2.80 2.16 10.78
CA ARG A 235 2.44 1.04 11.67
C ARG A 235 2.84 -0.30 11.07
N ILE A 236 2.56 -0.52 9.78
CA ILE A 236 2.95 -1.76 9.08
C ILE A 236 4.47 -1.89 9.02
N SER A 237 5.18 -0.80 8.71
CA SER A 237 6.66 -0.80 8.65
C SER A 237 7.27 -1.21 10.00
N ILE A 238 6.77 -0.65 11.10
CA ILE A 238 7.21 -0.97 12.47
C ILE A 238 6.88 -2.43 12.81
N ALA A 239 5.66 -2.89 12.50
CA ALA A 239 5.24 -4.26 12.79
C ALA A 239 6.08 -5.30 12.03
N VAL A 240 6.40 -5.06 10.75
CA VAL A 240 7.31 -5.92 9.97
C VAL A 240 8.69 -5.99 10.64
N TYR A 241 9.22 -4.84 11.09
CA TYR A 241 10.52 -4.81 11.76
C TYR A 241 10.52 -5.58 13.09
N GLU A 242 9.58 -5.25 13.98
CA GLU A 242 9.52 -5.85 15.31
C GLU A 242 9.32 -7.37 15.24
N ASN A 243 8.42 -7.84 14.37
CA ASN A 243 8.16 -9.26 14.23
C ASN A 243 9.37 -9.99 13.66
N SER A 244 10.08 -9.37 12.70
CA SER A 244 11.34 -9.91 12.17
C SER A 244 12.40 -10.04 13.26
N ARG A 245 12.54 -9.02 14.12
CA ARG A 245 13.47 -9.04 15.25
C ARG A 245 13.11 -10.12 16.27
N LYS A 246 11.84 -10.24 16.64
CA LYS A 246 11.34 -11.28 17.58
C LYS A 246 11.61 -12.70 17.05
N VAL A 247 11.53 -12.92 15.74
CA VAL A 247 11.89 -14.21 15.13
C VAL A 247 13.37 -14.51 15.29
N LEU A 248 14.23 -13.54 14.98
CA LEU A 248 15.69 -13.68 15.12
C LEU A 248 16.11 -13.95 16.58
N ASP A 249 15.51 -13.24 17.53
CA ASP A 249 15.78 -13.42 18.95
C ASP A 249 15.36 -14.83 19.42
N LYS A 250 14.14 -15.28 19.08
CA LYS A 250 13.68 -16.65 19.37
C LYS A 250 14.60 -17.70 18.76
N TRP A 251 15.08 -17.48 17.54
CA TRP A 251 16.00 -18.39 16.88
C TRP A 251 17.35 -18.46 17.56
N SER A 252 17.89 -17.32 17.99
CA SER A 252 19.15 -17.28 18.73
C SER A 252 19.07 -18.14 20.01
N LEU A 253 17.92 -18.14 20.69
CA LEU A 253 17.67 -18.96 21.88
C LEU A 253 17.55 -20.45 21.54
N ILE A 254 16.79 -20.81 20.51
CA ILE A 254 16.65 -22.21 20.06
C ILE A 254 18.02 -22.76 19.64
N LEU A 255 18.80 -21.99 18.90
CA LEU A 255 20.12 -22.39 18.38
C LEU A 255 21.16 -22.48 19.50
N ALA A 256 21.01 -21.72 20.59
CA ALA A 256 21.82 -21.86 21.79
C ALA A 256 21.58 -23.19 22.53
N ARG A 257 20.40 -23.81 22.36
CA ARG A 257 20.04 -25.08 23.00
C ARG A 257 20.49 -26.32 22.20
N ILE A 258 20.71 -26.18 20.90
CA ILE A 258 21.17 -27.30 20.05
C ILE A 258 22.63 -27.64 20.35
N ARG A 259 22.92 -28.94 20.53
CA ARG A 259 24.24 -29.48 20.91
C ARG A 259 25.36 -29.07 19.94
N ASP A 260 25.05 -28.96 18.64
CA ASP A 260 25.94 -28.51 17.57
C ASP A 260 26.04 -26.98 17.48
N LYS A 261 26.49 -26.34 18.58
CA LYS A 261 26.61 -24.88 18.66
C LYS A 261 27.51 -24.30 17.57
N ARG A 262 28.60 -24.98 17.20
CA ARG A 262 29.64 -24.40 16.33
C ARG A 262 29.16 -24.19 14.89
N TYR A 263 28.50 -25.19 14.29
CA TYR A 263 28.00 -25.11 12.92
C TYR A 263 26.85 -24.10 12.81
N SER A 264 25.87 -24.20 13.70
CA SER A 264 24.71 -23.30 13.74
C SER A 264 25.09 -21.85 13.98
N ARG A 265 26.04 -21.59 14.90
CA ARG A 265 26.50 -20.22 15.20
C ARG A 265 27.28 -19.60 14.04
N ARG A 266 28.07 -20.38 13.29
CA ARG A 266 28.72 -19.90 12.05
C ARG A 266 27.69 -19.55 10.98
N ARG A 267 26.68 -20.39 10.79
CA ARG A 267 25.63 -20.17 9.79
C ARG A 267 24.71 -18.99 10.13
N LEU A 268 24.49 -18.71 11.43
CA LEU A 268 23.81 -17.51 11.91
C LEU A 268 24.64 -16.24 11.76
N ARG A 269 25.94 -16.28 12.06
CA ARG A 269 26.81 -15.09 11.91
C ARG A 269 26.93 -14.64 10.46
N GLY A 270 26.84 -15.56 9.50
CA GLY A 270 26.78 -15.24 8.08
C GLY A 270 25.40 -14.72 7.63
N LYS A 271 24.35 -14.92 8.42
CA LYS A 271 23.03 -14.34 8.20
C LYS A 271 22.98 -13.00 8.93
N THR A 272 23.43 -11.96 8.25
CA THR A 272 23.15 -10.59 8.67
C THR A 272 21.64 -10.49 8.87
N GLN A 273 21.19 -9.82 9.94
CA GLN A 273 19.76 -9.50 10.09
C GLN A 273 19.27 -9.00 8.74
N VAL A 274 18.09 -9.44 8.27
CA VAL A 274 17.45 -8.78 7.14
C VAL A 274 17.27 -7.35 7.61
N LYS A 275 18.23 -6.50 7.25
CA LYS A 275 18.17 -5.07 7.44
C LYS A 275 17.18 -4.64 6.39
N PHE A 276 15.90 -4.93 6.63
CA PHE A 276 14.88 -4.05 6.16
C PHE A 276 15.37 -2.66 6.50
N ALA A 277 15.39 -1.83 5.46
CA ALA A 277 15.91 -0.48 5.32
C ALA A 277 15.55 0.49 6.47
N ILE A 278 15.73 0.13 7.73
CA ILE A 278 15.50 0.98 8.91
C ILE A 278 16.56 2.05 8.96
N LYS A 279 17.71 1.79 8.36
CA LYS A 279 18.68 2.83 8.05
C LYS A 279 18.10 3.96 7.15
N TYR A 280 16.94 3.74 6.52
CA TYR A 280 16.22 4.76 5.76
C TYR A 280 14.91 5.22 6.43
N PHE A 281 14.56 4.65 7.59
CA PHE A 281 13.30 4.99 8.31
C PHE A 281 13.52 5.56 9.71
N ALA A 282 14.74 5.47 10.26
CA ALA A 282 15.10 5.96 11.59
C ALA A 282 16.02 7.19 11.58
N ASP A 283 16.45 7.64 10.39
CA ASP A 283 17.14 8.91 10.15
C ASP A 283 16.13 9.89 9.53
#